data_AF-A0A2T1GB00-F1
#
_entry.id   AF-A0A2T1GB00-F1
#
_cell.length_a   1.000
_cell.length_b   1.000
_cell.length_c   1.000
_cell.angle_alpha   90.00
_cell.angle_beta   90.00
_cell.angle_gamma   90.00
#
_symmetry.space_group_name_H-M   'P 1'
#
loop_
_entity.id
_entity.type
_entity.pdbx_description
1 polymer ?
#
loop_
_entity_poly.entity_id
_entity_poly.type
_entity_poly.pdbx_seq_one_letter_code
_entity_poly.pdbx_strand_id
1 'polypeptide(L)'
;MKSVDPELATFLHAQTTDKAFTLSVFQTPNRDRNLLQWQHDRSIPTGTPCWWRISLLDDSLFAKLAHLWLSIDPNQPWHIGQVGLQMVSVISTPQSERNWASFSTYQQLHTQASSTERQIQLSFYTPTTFRVSKYDCALPTKETVFN
;
A
#
# COMPACT_ATOMS: atom_id res chain seq x y z
N MET A 1 4.29 11.08 10.33
CA MET A 1 4.15 12.08 9.25
C MET A 1 3.91 13.48 9.79
N LYS A 2 2.82 13.78 10.52
CA LYS A 2 2.59 15.13 11.10
C LYS A 2 3.68 15.60 12.08
N SER A 3 4.39 14.66 12.71
CA SER A 3 5.50 14.94 13.64
C SER A 3 6.84 15.20 12.96
N VAL A 4 7.00 14.86 11.68
CA VAL A 4 8.29 14.93 10.97
C VAL A 4 8.23 15.95 9.84
N ASP A 5 7.11 16.02 9.11
CA ASP A 5 6.86 17.03 8.09
C ASP A 5 5.35 17.42 8.10
N PRO A 6 4.97 18.43 8.89
CA PRO A 6 3.59 18.89 8.99
C PRO A 6 3.03 19.46 7.68
N GLU A 7 3.89 20.06 6.85
CA GLU A 7 3.49 20.65 5.58
C GLU A 7 3.15 19.56 4.56
N LEU A 8 4.00 18.54 4.43
CA LEU A 8 3.71 17.37 3.60
C LEU A 8 2.45 16.65 4.07
N ALA A 9 2.26 16.49 5.38
CA ALA A 9 1.03 15.90 5.92
C ALA A 9 -0.20 16.72 5.50
N THR A 10 -0.14 18.04 5.64
CA THR A 10 -1.24 18.94 5.24
C THR A 10 -1.53 18.84 3.74
N PHE A 11 -0.48 18.84 2.92
CA PHE A 11 -0.58 18.68 1.47
C PHE A 11 -1.28 17.36 1.07
N LEU A 12 -0.87 16.24 1.67
CA LEU A 12 -1.46 14.92 1.39
C LEU A 12 -2.90 14.78 1.91
N HIS A 13 -3.25 15.48 2.98
CA HIS A 13 -4.62 15.54 3.48
C HIS A 13 -5.53 16.46 2.66
N ALA A 14 -4.99 17.53 2.08
CA ALA A 14 -5.74 18.46 1.23
C ALA A 14 -6.19 17.83 -0.10
N GLN A 15 -5.54 16.76 -0.58
CA GLN A 15 -6.00 15.98 -1.72
C GLN A 15 -7.27 15.20 -1.37
N THR A 16 -8.44 15.69 -1.81
CA THR A 16 -9.76 15.12 -1.46
C THR A 16 -10.30 14.11 -2.46
N THR A 17 -9.89 14.15 -3.72
CA THR A 17 -10.37 13.23 -4.77
C THR A 17 -9.33 12.17 -5.11
N ASP A 18 -8.19 12.59 -5.66
CA ASP A 18 -7.19 11.69 -6.24
C ASP A 18 -5.90 11.78 -5.44
N LYS A 19 -5.77 10.92 -4.44
CA LYS A 19 -4.53 10.81 -3.67
C LYS A 19 -3.47 10.13 -4.53
N ALA A 20 -2.28 10.72 -4.60
CA ALA A 20 -1.14 10.15 -5.33
C ALA A 20 -0.49 8.95 -4.60
N PHE A 21 -1.21 8.27 -3.72
CA PHE A 21 -0.71 7.13 -2.96
C PHE A 21 -1.84 6.21 -2.50
N THR A 22 -1.49 4.94 -2.25
CA THR A 22 -2.35 3.97 -1.56
C THR A 22 -1.64 3.37 -0.36
N LEU A 23 -2.45 2.89 0.58
CA LEU A 23 -2.00 2.33 1.84
C LEU A 23 -2.74 1.02 2.08
N SER A 24 -2.01 -0.07 2.34
CA SER A 24 -2.66 -1.31 2.78
C SER A 24 -3.03 -1.22 4.26
N VAL A 25 -3.96 -2.08 4.68
CA VAL A 25 -4.08 -2.44 6.09
C VAL A 25 -2.86 -3.25 6.54
N PHE A 26 -2.70 -3.42 7.85
CA PHE A 26 -1.70 -4.34 8.39
C PHE A 26 -1.98 -5.76 7.93
N GLN A 27 -0.93 -6.45 7.54
CA GLN A 27 -1.01 -7.83 7.10
C GLN A 27 0.00 -8.68 7.88
N THR A 28 -0.40 -9.90 8.24
CA THR A 28 0.50 -10.88 8.85
C THR A 28 0.70 -12.05 7.89
N PRO A 29 1.72 -12.89 8.07
CA PRO A 29 1.89 -14.06 7.23
C PRO A 29 0.84 -15.09 7.60
N ASN A 30 0.11 -15.60 6.62
CA ASN A 30 -0.78 -16.74 6.79
C ASN A 30 0.04 -18.03 6.60
N ARG A 31 0.21 -18.79 7.70
CA ARG A 31 1.01 -20.01 7.73
C ARG A 31 0.49 -21.11 6.81
N ASP A 32 -0.81 -21.11 6.51
CA ASP A 32 -1.45 -22.20 5.75
C ASP A 32 -1.44 -21.95 4.23
N ARG A 33 -1.33 -20.69 3.81
CA ARG A 33 -1.45 -20.30 2.39
C ARG A 33 -0.21 -19.62 1.82
N ASN A 34 0.84 -19.38 2.61
CA ASN A 34 1.98 -18.54 2.22
C ASN A 34 1.56 -17.18 1.61
N LEU A 35 0.43 -16.64 2.06
CA LEU A 35 -0.14 -15.37 1.63
C LEU A 35 -0.20 -14.40 2.80
N LEU A 36 -0.21 -13.10 2.51
CA LEU A 36 -0.47 -12.07 3.52
C LEU A 36 -1.97 -12.06 3.85
N GLN A 37 -2.32 -12.19 5.13
CA GLN A 37 -3.69 -12.08 5.61
C GLN A 37 -3.93 -10.70 6.23
N TRP A 38 -5.05 -10.09 5.86
CA TRP A 38 -5.50 -8.80 6.39
C TRP A 38 -6.62 -8.93 7.42
N GLN A 39 -7.36 -10.05 7.39
CA GLN A 39 -8.44 -10.33 8.33
C GLN A 39 -7.88 -11.12 9.51
N HIS A 40 -8.24 -10.70 10.71
CA HIS A 40 -7.79 -11.33 11.94
C HIS A 40 -9.01 -11.59 12.84
N ASP A 41 -9.36 -12.87 13.00
CA ASP A 41 -10.46 -13.26 13.90
C ASP A 41 -9.99 -13.33 15.37
N ARG A 42 -8.68 -13.15 15.60
CA ARG A 42 -8.03 -13.17 16.92
C ARG A 42 -6.97 -12.07 16.98
N SER A 43 -6.62 -11.66 18.20
CA SER A 43 -5.53 -10.71 18.42
C SER A 43 -4.21 -11.24 17.84
N ILE A 44 -3.44 -10.34 17.22
CA ILE A 44 -2.10 -10.67 16.67
C ILE A 44 -1.12 -10.79 17.85
N PRO A 45 -0.43 -11.93 18.03
CA PRO A 45 0.53 -12.10 19.11
C PRO A 45 1.68 -11.09 19.04
N THR A 46 2.17 -10.64 20.18
CA THR A 46 3.38 -9.81 20.28
C THR A 46 4.57 -10.50 19.62
N GLY A 47 5.38 -9.72 18.89
CA GLY A 47 6.54 -10.25 18.15
C GLY A 47 6.20 -10.88 16.80
N THR A 48 4.94 -10.87 16.38
CA THR A 48 4.55 -11.31 15.03
C THR A 48 5.06 -10.31 13.99
N PRO A 49 5.82 -10.74 12.97
CA PRO A 49 6.17 -9.88 11.86
C PRO A 49 4.91 -9.42 11.13
N CYS A 50 4.84 -8.12 10.83
CA CYS A 50 3.72 -7.51 10.15
C CYS A 50 4.23 -6.72 8.94
N TRP A 51 3.43 -6.72 7.89
CA TRP A 51 3.70 -6.00 6.66
C TRP A 51 2.70 -4.88 6.49
N TRP A 52 3.21 -3.78 5.97
CA TRP A 52 2.44 -2.64 5.55
C TRP A 52 2.93 -2.19 4.19
N ARG A 53 2.03 -2.02 3.22
CA ARG A 53 2.37 -1.60 1.87
C ARG A 53 1.96 -0.16 1.64
N ILE A 54 2.89 0.61 1.10
CA ILE A 54 2.69 1.96 0.61
C ILE A 54 3.00 1.92 -0.88
N SER A 55 2.08 2.39 -1.71
CA SER A 55 2.32 2.57 -3.15
C SER A 55 2.18 4.04 -3.49
N LEU A 56 3.12 4.57 -4.25
CA LEU A 56 3.18 5.98 -4.62
C LEU A 56 3.01 6.09 -6.13
N LEU A 57 2.22 7.07 -6.57
CA LEU A 57 1.86 7.31 -7.96
C LEU A 57 2.54 8.58 -8.52
N ASP A 58 3.37 9.24 -7.71
CA ASP A 58 4.10 10.47 -8.04
C ASP A 58 5.55 10.35 -7.55
N ASP A 59 6.51 10.50 -8.46
CA ASP A 59 7.95 10.40 -8.19
C ASP A 59 8.42 11.49 -7.21
N SER A 60 7.80 12.67 -7.25
CA SER A 60 8.14 13.77 -6.33
C SER A 60 7.77 13.43 -4.88
N LEU A 61 6.67 12.67 -4.70
CA LEU A 61 6.23 12.18 -3.40
C LEU A 61 7.17 11.08 -2.87
N PHE A 62 7.67 10.21 -3.76
CA PHE A 62 8.67 9.21 -3.38
C PHE A 62 9.93 9.84 -2.82
N ALA A 63 10.49 10.86 -3.48
CA ALA A 63 11.70 11.54 -2.99
C ALA A 63 11.51 12.10 -1.56
N LYS A 64 10.36 12.74 -1.30
CA LYS A 64 10.04 13.29 0.03
C LYS A 64 9.89 12.19 1.09
N LEU A 65 9.20 11.09 0.77
CA LEU A 65 9.00 9.98 1.71
C LEU A 65 10.26 9.15 1.94
N ALA A 66 11.11 8.99 0.93
CA ALA A 66 12.38 8.26 1.06
C ALA A 66 13.30 8.93 2.09
N HIS A 67 13.39 10.26 2.08
CA HIS A 67 14.14 11.00 3.12
C HIS A 67 13.56 10.77 4.51
N LEU A 68 12.24 10.72 4.64
CA LEU A 68 11.57 10.42 5.91
C LEU A 68 11.83 9.00 6.39
N TRP A 69 11.97 8.02 5.49
CA TRP A 69 12.30 6.64 5.86
C TRP A 69 13.75 6.47 6.29
N LEU A 70 14.68 7.22 5.69
CA LEU A 70 16.09 7.23 6.10
C LEU A 70 16.31 7.88 7.47
N SER A 71 15.42 8.78 7.90
CA SER A 71 15.49 9.45 9.19
C SER A 71 14.80 8.70 10.33
N ILE A 72 14.27 7.50 10.08
CA ILE A 72 13.61 6.69 11.09
C ILE A 72 14.65 6.05 12.01
N ASP A 73 14.57 6.36 13.31
CA ASP A 73 15.34 5.65 14.32
C ASP A 73 14.80 4.22 14.49
N PRO A 74 15.57 3.16 14.18
CA PRO A 74 15.14 1.77 14.35
C PRO A 74 14.93 1.36 15.81
N ASN A 75 15.48 2.13 16.76
CA ASN A 75 15.35 1.86 18.19
C ASN A 75 14.13 2.54 18.82
N GLN A 76 13.48 3.46 18.10
CA GLN A 76 12.29 4.14 18.61
C GLN A 76 11.03 3.41 18.13
N PRO A 77 10.22 2.83 19.04
CA PRO A 77 8.99 2.17 18.65
C PRO A 77 7.97 3.18 18.11
N TRP A 78 7.37 2.81 16.98
CA TRP A 78 6.29 3.54 16.34
C TRP A 78 4.99 3.17 17.00
N HIS A 79 4.15 4.17 17.31
CA HIS A 79 2.87 3.91 17.96
C HIS A 79 1.73 4.12 16.98
N ILE A 80 0.86 3.12 16.89
CA ILE A 80 -0.45 3.23 16.23
C ILE A 80 -1.51 2.94 17.28
N GLY A 81 -2.15 4.00 17.77
CA GLY A 81 -2.98 3.92 18.97
C GLY A 81 -2.14 3.51 20.19
N GLN A 82 -2.52 2.40 20.83
CA GLN A 82 -1.80 1.83 21.97
C GLN A 82 -0.79 0.74 21.59
N VAL A 83 -0.66 0.42 20.29
CA VAL A 83 0.23 -0.64 19.81
C VAL A 83 1.59 -0.06 19.46
N GLY A 84 2.65 -0.56 20.10
CA GLY A 84 4.03 -0.31 19.72
C GLY A 84 4.48 -1.24 18.59
N LEU A 85 5.09 -0.68 17.56
CA LEU A 85 5.60 -1.35 16.38
C LEU A 85 7.09 -1.04 16.24
N GLN A 86 7.89 -2.07 15.99
CA GLN A 86 9.29 -1.90 15.65
C GLN A 86 9.44 -2.02 14.12
N MET A 87 10.05 -1.02 13.50
CA MET A 87 10.38 -1.10 12.08
C MET A 87 11.61 -2.00 11.91
N VAL A 88 11.40 -3.16 11.28
CA VAL A 88 12.48 -4.14 11.07
C VAL A 88 13.18 -3.94 9.72
N SER A 89 12.45 -3.54 8.68
CA SER A 89 13.00 -3.34 7.34
C SER A 89 12.07 -2.53 6.44
N VAL A 90 12.64 -1.84 5.46
CA VAL A 90 11.93 -1.24 4.32
C VAL A 90 12.33 -1.99 3.05
N ILE A 91 11.35 -2.52 2.32
CA ILE A 91 11.57 -3.30 1.08
C ILE A 91 11.03 -2.47 -0.09
N SER A 92 11.92 -2.03 -0.98
CA SER A 92 11.56 -1.25 -2.18
C SER A 92 11.82 -2.00 -3.49
N THR A 93 12.66 -3.03 -3.45
CA THR A 93 12.98 -3.86 -4.63
C THR A 93 12.29 -5.22 -4.56
N PRO A 94 11.88 -5.78 -5.71
CA PRO A 94 11.43 -7.16 -5.76
C PRO A 94 12.61 -8.08 -5.38
N GLN A 95 12.47 -8.87 -4.31
CA GLN A 95 13.47 -9.88 -3.92
C GLN A 95 12.96 -11.31 -4.13
N SER A 96 11.66 -11.49 -4.41
CA SER A 96 11.03 -12.78 -4.71
C SER A 96 9.73 -12.59 -5.49
N GLU A 97 9.21 -13.65 -6.13
CA GLU A 97 7.92 -13.64 -6.85
C GLU A 97 6.71 -13.26 -5.96
N ARG A 98 6.86 -13.30 -4.63
CA ARG A 98 5.81 -12.95 -3.67
C ARG A 98 6.04 -11.59 -2.98
N ASN A 99 7.03 -10.82 -3.44
CA ASN A 99 7.24 -9.48 -2.93
C ASN A 99 6.32 -8.49 -3.64
N TRP A 100 5.42 -7.89 -2.87
CA TRP A 100 4.51 -6.83 -3.28
C TRP A 100 5.19 -5.46 -3.46
N ALA A 101 6.52 -5.43 -3.38
CA ALA A 101 7.34 -4.24 -3.51
C ALA A 101 7.98 -4.24 -4.90
N SER A 102 7.72 -3.18 -5.65
CA SER A 102 8.25 -2.98 -7.00
C SER A 102 8.27 -1.50 -7.35
N PHE A 103 9.02 -1.16 -8.40
CA PHE A 103 9.05 0.17 -8.97
C PHE A 103 8.92 0.07 -10.50
N SER A 104 8.13 0.96 -11.09
CA SER A 104 8.03 1.14 -12.54
C SER A 104 7.61 2.57 -12.83
N THR A 105 8.21 3.19 -13.84
CA THR A 105 7.74 4.50 -14.34
C THR A 105 6.49 4.32 -15.21
N TYR A 106 5.70 5.40 -15.37
CA TYR A 106 4.57 5.40 -16.31
C TYR A 106 4.98 5.09 -17.75
N GLN A 107 6.15 5.58 -18.17
CA GLN A 107 6.69 5.27 -19.48
C GLN A 107 6.98 3.77 -19.63
N GLN A 108 7.58 3.13 -18.62
CA GLN A 108 7.82 1.69 -18.63
C GLN A 108 6.51 0.90 -18.70
N LEU A 109 5.49 1.28 -17.89
CA LEU A 109 4.18 0.64 -17.93
C LEU A 109 3.56 0.72 -19.33
N HIS A 110 3.62 1.88 -19.98
CA HIS A 110 3.07 2.07 -21.32
C HIS A 110 3.85 1.28 -22.38
N THR A 111 5.19 1.32 -22.36
CA THR A 111 6.02 0.63 -23.35
C THR A 111 5.99 -0.89 -23.21
N GLN A 112 5.85 -1.40 -21.99
CA GLN A 112 5.80 -2.84 -21.71
C GLN A 112 4.38 -3.41 -21.78
N ALA A 113 3.36 -2.56 -21.93
CA ALA A 113 1.98 -3.02 -22.11
C ALA A 113 1.88 -3.86 -23.39
N SER A 114 1.25 -5.03 -23.27
CA SER A 114 1.05 -5.93 -24.40
C SER A 114 0.12 -5.29 -25.44
N SER A 115 0.53 -5.30 -26.70
CA SER A 115 -0.29 -4.82 -27.82
C SER A 115 -1.33 -5.86 -28.28
N THR A 116 -1.21 -7.12 -27.83
CA THR A 116 -2.04 -8.24 -28.28
C THR A 116 -2.90 -8.86 -27.19
N GLU A 117 -2.55 -8.69 -25.92
CA GLU A 117 -3.36 -9.19 -24.81
C GLU A 117 -4.70 -8.45 -24.76
N ARG A 118 -5.79 -9.19 -24.59
CA ARG A 118 -7.15 -8.65 -24.55
C ARG A 118 -7.89 -9.05 -23.29
N GLN A 119 -7.29 -9.88 -22.44
CA GLN A 119 -7.83 -10.29 -21.16
C GLN A 119 -6.97 -9.72 -20.04
N ILE A 120 -7.62 -9.05 -19.08
CA ILE A 120 -6.97 -8.55 -17.87
C ILE A 120 -7.56 -9.31 -16.70
N GLN A 121 -6.71 -10.06 -15.99
CA GLN A 121 -7.10 -10.75 -14.77
C GLN A 121 -6.68 -9.90 -13.56
N LEU A 122 -7.66 -9.53 -12.73
CA LEU A 122 -7.43 -8.81 -11.48
C LEU A 122 -7.72 -9.72 -10.29
N SER A 123 -6.87 -9.64 -9.28
CA SER A 123 -7.07 -10.34 -8.01
C SER A 123 -7.13 -9.31 -6.89
N PHE A 124 -8.22 -9.29 -6.13
CA PHE A 124 -8.44 -8.35 -5.03
C PHE A 124 -7.99 -9.00 -3.72
N TYR A 125 -6.96 -8.43 -3.11
CA TYR A 125 -6.33 -8.98 -1.90
C TYR A 125 -6.77 -8.30 -0.60
N THR A 126 -7.58 -7.25 -0.71
CA THR A 126 -8.26 -6.58 0.39
C THR A 126 -9.71 -6.31 -0.01
N PRO A 127 -10.64 -6.13 0.94
CA PRO A 127 -12.01 -5.73 0.63
C PRO A 127 -12.00 -4.51 -0.27
N THR A 128 -12.69 -4.62 -1.40
CA THR A 128 -12.70 -3.60 -2.46
C THR A 128 -14.14 -3.19 -2.72
N THR A 129 -14.38 -1.89 -2.73
CA THR A 129 -15.69 -1.29 -3.02
C THR A 129 -15.53 -0.15 -4.01
N PHE A 130 -16.52 0.05 -4.86
CA PHE A 130 -16.56 1.08 -5.87
C PHE A 130 -17.66 2.08 -5.54
N ARG A 131 -17.37 3.38 -5.63
CA ARG A 131 -18.37 4.43 -5.44
C ARG A 131 -19.16 4.61 -6.73
N VAL A 132 -20.45 4.25 -6.71
CA VAL A 132 -21.38 4.48 -7.82
C VAL A 132 -22.37 5.55 -7.41
N SER A 133 -22.15 6.78 -7.90
CA SER A 133 -22.88 7.98 -7.47
C SER A 133 -22.77 8.19 -5.94
N LYS A 134 -23.83 7.88 -5.18
CA LYS A 134 -23.90 8.06 -3.71
C LYS A 134 -23.79 6.76 -2.91
N TYR A 135 -23.61 5.61 -3.57
CA TYR A 135 -23.61 4.30 -2.92
C TYR A 135 -22.29 3.57 -3.13
N ASP A 136 -21.95 2.70 -2.18
CA ASP A 136 -20.82 1.79 -2.32
C ASP A 136 -21.31 0.46 -2.92
N CYS A 137 -20.61 -0.01 -3.95
CA CYS A 137 -20.88 -1.27 -4.65
C CYS A 137 -19.70 -2.21 -4.47
N ALA A 138 -19.94 -3.45 -4.04
CA ALA A 138 -18.88 -4.45 -3.88
C ALA A 138 -18.63 -5.29 -5.14
N LEU A 139 -19.39 -5.08 -6.22
CA LEU A 139 -19.28 -5.86 -7.45
C LEU A 139 -18.22 -5.25 -8.39
N PRO A 140 -17.20 -6.03 -8.80
CA PRO A 140 -16.18 -5.57 -9.75
C PRO A 140 -16.66 -5.77 -11.19
N THR A 141 -17.63 -4.97 -11.63
CA THR A 141 -18.00 -4.96 -13.05
C THR A 141 -16.93 -4.24 -13.87
N LYS A 142 -16.94 -4.43 -15.19
CA LYS A 142 -16.02 -3.72 -16.09
C LYS A 142 -16.12 -2.20 -15.90
N GLU A 143 -17.35 -1.70 -15.80
CA GLU A 143 -17.64 -0.28 -15.66
C GLU A 143 -17.15 0.27 -14.33
N THR A 144 -17.25 -0.49 -13.24
CA THR A 144 -16.76 -0.01 -11.94
C THR A 144 -15.23 -0.04 -11.83
N VAL A 145 -14.57 -0.96 -12.52
CA VAL A 145 -13.11 -1.12 -12.48
C VAL A 145 -12.37 -0.14 -13.41
N PHE A 146 -12.96 0.22 -14.56
CA PHE A 146 -12.27 0.99 -15.62
C PHE A 146 -12.87 2.38 -15.91
N ASN A 147 -13.78 2.88 -15.07
CA ASN A 147 -14.35 4.24 -15.21
C ASN A 147 -13.37 5.35 -14.84
#